data_AF-A0A2T7PL06-F1
#
_entry.id   AF-A0A2T7PL06-F1
#
_cell.length_a   1.000
_cell.length_b   1.000
_cell.length_c   1.000
_cell.angle_alpha   90.00
_cell.angle_beta   90.00
_cell.angle_gamma   90.00
#
_symmetry.space_group_name_H-M   'P 1'
#
loop_
_entity.id
_entity.type
_entity.pdbx_description
1 polymer ?
#
loop_
_entity_poly.entity_id
_entity_poly.type
_entity_poly.pdbx_seq_one_letter_code
_entity_poly.pdbx_strand_id
1 'polypeptide(L)'
;MTDGKKKQGEMAVMGDVVILLCILLSVGSQLVGMLVPGWWVYPANDSGSINASTTTYGLWVTVICVEGDCNEIPTDTSGSNAWLQVTQVFESVAVGFCLLAAACL
;
A
#
# COMPACT_ATOMS: atom_id res chain seq x y z
N MET A 1 -24.69 0.97 43.13
CA MET A 1 -25.02 0.31 41.84
C MET A 1 -24.63 1.14 40.59
N THR A 2 -23.99 2.30 40.73
CA THR A 2 -23.64 3.21 39.62
C THR A 2 -22.21 3.02 39.08
N ASP A 3 -21.31 2.43 39.86
CA ASP A 3 -19.88 2.32 39.51
C ASP A 3 -19.62 1.30 38.38
N GLY A 4 -20.41 0.21 38.33
CA GLY A 4 -20.26 -0.84 37.30
C GLY A 4 -20.64 -0.38 35.88
N LYS A 5 -21.68 0.47 35.75
CA LYS A 5 -22.07 1.04 34.45
C LYS A 5 -21.07 2.07 33.93
N LYS A 6 -20.43 2.83 34.83
CA LYS A 6 -19.41 3.81 34.46
C LYS A 6 -18.15 3.14 33.92
N LYS A 7 -17.65 2.11 34.60
CA LYS A 7 -16.50 1.32 34.14
C LYS A 7 -16.78 0.56 32.83
N GLN A 8 -18.01 0.10 32.62
CA GLN A 8 -18.40 -0.54 31.37
C GLN A 8 -18.38 0.42 30.17
N GLY A 9 -18.80 1.68 30.37
CA GLY A 9 -18.70 2.72 29.35
C GLY A 9 -17.26 3.14 29.05
N GLU A 10 -16.42 3.27 30.09
CA GLU A 10 -14.99 3.61 29.92
C GLU A 10 -14.21 2.51 29.17
N MET A 11 -14.53 1.23 29.41
CA MET A 11 -13.94 0.10 28.67
C MET A 11 -14.38 0.05 27.21
N ALA A 12 -15.61 0.46 26.88
CA ALA A 12 -16.07 0.53 25.50
C ALA A 12 -15.31 1.62 24.72
N VAL A 13 -15.18 2.82 25.29
CA VAL A 13 -14.46 3.94 24.68
C VAL A 13 -12.98 3.61 24.46
N MET A 14 -12.33 2.95 25.42
CA MET A 14 -10.93 2.54 25.25
C MET A 14 -10.77 1.49 24.14
N GLY A 15 -11.75 0.59 23.99
CA GLY A 15 -11.80 -0.37 22.88
C GLY A 15 -11.90 0.33 21.53
N ASP A 16 -12.82 1.29 21.39
CA ASP A 16 -13.02 2.05 20.15
C ASP A 16 -11.77 2.84 19.75
N VAL A 17 -11.07 3.45 20.72
CA VAL A 17 -9.80 4.16 20.47
C VAL A 17 -8.71 3.21 19.96
N VAL A 18 -8.58 2.01 20.53
CA VAL A 18 -7.58 1.03 20.09
C VAL A 18 -7.91 0.53 18.68
N ILE A 19 -9.18 0.25 18.40
CA ILE A 19 -9.64 -0.17 17.07
C ILE A 19 -9.35 0.92 16.05
N LEU A 20 -9.66 2.18 16.36
CA LEU A 20 -9.37 3.32 15.49
C LEU A 20 -7.87 3.44 15.19
N LEU A 21 -7.01 3.33 16.21
CA LEU A 21 -5.56 3.35 16.03
C LEU A 21 -5.08 2.20 15.13
N CYS A 22 -5.58 0.99 15.31
CA CYS A 22 -5.25 -0.15 14.46
C CYS A 22 -5.68 0.07 13.00
N ILE A 23 -6.86 0.66 12.76
CA ILE A 23 -7.32 0.99 11.41
C ILE A 23 -6.42 2.04 10.78
N LEU A 24 -6.10 3.13 11.49
CA LEU A 24 -5.24 4.20 10.99
C LEU A 24 -3.83 3.70 10.64
N LEU A 25 -3.25 2.84 11.49
CA LEU A 25 -1.95 2.22 11.21
C LEU A 25 -2.00 1.30 9.99
N SER A 26 -3.06 0.49 9.87
CA SER A 26 -3.26 -0.39 8.72
C SER A 26 -3.37 0.42 7.42
N VAL A 27 -4.24 1.44 7.40
CA VAL A 27 -4.41 2.34 6.26
C VAL A 27 -3.10 3.06 5.92
N GLY A 28 -2.38 3.57 6.93
CA GLY A 28 -1.09 4.22 6.73
C GLY A 28 -0.08 3.30 6.06
N SER A 29 0.06 2.07 6.54
CA SER A 29 0.98 1.09 5.96
C SER A 29 0.60 0.69 4.53
N GLN A 30 -0.70 0.56 4.25
CA GLN A 30 -1.21 0.24 2.93
C GLN A 30 -0.97 1.37 1.93
N LEU A 31 -1.21 2.63 2.33
CA LEU A 31 -0.90 3.80 1.51
C LEU A 31 0.59 3.90 1.18
N VAL A 32 1.48 3.64 2.16
CA VAL A 32 2.92 3.58 1.90
C VAL A 32 3.24 2.47 0.90
N GLY A 33 2.66 1.28 1.07
CA GLY A 33 2.81 0.17 0.13
C GLY A 33 2.33 0.52 -1.28
N MET A 34 1.28 1.33 -1.42
CA MET A 34 0.80 1.77 -2.73
C MET A 34 1.70 2.81 -3.39
N LEU A 35 2.32 3.70 -2.62
CA LEU A 35 3.14 4.81 -3.13
C LEU A 35 4.59 4.39 -3.40
N VAL A 36 5.12 3.44 -2.64
CA VAL A 36 6.51 3.01 -2.77
C VAL A 36 6.63 1.92 -3.85
N PRO A 37 7.46 2.12 -4.89
CA PRO A 37 7.73 1.07 -5.88
C PRO A 37 8.49 -0.09 -5.23
N GLY A 38 8.09 -1.32 -5.55
CA GLY A 38 8.60 -2.51 -4.84
C GLY A 38 7.66 -3.72 -4.84
N TRP A 39 6.54 -3.64 -5.55
CA TRP A 39 5.59 -4.74 -5.68
C TRP A 39 6.17 -5.90 -6.48
N TRP A 40 6.98 -5.59 -7.48
CA TRP A 40 7.66 -6.60 -8.28
C TRP A 40 8.98 -6.07 -8.79
N VAL A 41 10.03 -6.89 -8.76
CA VAL A 41 11.36 -6.54 -9.25
C VAL A 41 11.74 -7.51 -10.35
N TYR A 42 11.98 -6.99 -11.54
CA TYR A 42 12.66 -7.73 -12.59
C TYR A 42 14.16 -7.42 -12.46
N PRO A 43 14.98 -8.41 -12.08
CA PRO A 43 16.42 -8.22 -11.97
C PRO A 43 17.02 -7.94 -13.36
N ALA A 44 18.12 -7.20 -13.39
CA ALA A 44 18.87 -6.95 -14.61
C ALA A 44 19.25 -8.27 -15.29
N ASN A 45 18.92 -8.38 -16.58
CA ASN A 45 19.21 -9.58 -17.35
C ASN A 45 20.70 -9.54 -17.77
N ASP A 46 21.57 -10.08 -16.91
CA ASP A 46 23.03 -10.09 -17.05
C ASP A 46 23.53 -11.11 -18.09
N SER A 47 23.09 -11.02 -19.34
CA SER A 47 23.70 -11.76 -20.45
C SER A 47 24.72 -10.89 -21.22
N GLY A 48 25.65 -10.25 -20.50
CA GLY A 48 26.80 -9.55 -21.09
C GLY A 48 26.45 -8.27 -21.88
N SER A 49 25.27 -7.70 -21.65
CA SER A 49 24.84 -6.44 -22.25
C SER A 49 25.41 -5.26 -21.48
N ILE A 50 25.93 -4.27 -22.21
CA ILE A 50 26.42 -3.00 -21.68
C ILE A 50 25.26 -2.28 -20.94
N ASN A 51 24.00 -2.52 -21.34
CA ASN A 51 22.82 -1.88 -20.77
C ASN A 51 22.09 -2.79 -19.76
N ALA A 52 22.73 -3.14 -18.64
CA ALA A 52 22.05 -3.84 -17.55
C ALA A 52 20.96 -2.94 -16.94
N SER A 53 19.69 -3.36 -17.03
CA SER A 53 18.55 -2.58 -16.55
C SER A 53 17.75 -3.33 -15.47
N THR A 54 17.62 -2.73 -14.30
CA THR A 54 16.74 -3.22 -13.23
C THR A 54 15.42 -2.47 -13.31
N THR A 55 14.32 -3.22 -13.34
CA THR A 55 12.98 -2.61 -13.35
C THR A 55 12.23 -2.99 -12.07
N THR A 56 11.90 -1.99 -11.27
CA THR A 56 11.11 -2.12 -10.05
C THR A 56 9.73 -1.54 -10.29
N TYR A 57 8.73 -2.41 -10.38
CA TYR A 57 7.33 -2.04 -10.55
C TYR A 57 6.73 -1.62 -9.21
N GLY A 58 6.15 -0.42 -9.19
CA GLY A 58 5.17 -0.02 -8.18
C GLY A 58 3.77 -0.01 -8.77
N LEU A 59 2.78 0.28 -7.92
CA LEU A 59 1.40 0.39 -8.40
C LEU A 59 1.23 1.60 -9.31
N TRP A 60 1.70 2.79 -8.92
CA TRP A 60 1.51 4.01 -9.71
C TRP A 60 2.75 4.45 -10.48
N VAL A 61 3.93 4.17 -9.92
CA VAL A 61 5.23 4.54 -10.47
C VAL A 61 6.09 3.29 -10.60
N THR A 62 6.75 3.14 -11.74
CA THR A 62 7.79 2.14 -11.98
C THR A 62 9.14 2.84 -12.03
N VAL A 63 10.14 2.26 -11.39
CA VAL A 63 11.52 2.74 -11.43
C VAL A 63 12.31 1.84 -12.36
N ILE A 64 12.96 2.44 -13.36
CA ILE A 64 13.90 1.74 -14.23
C ILE A 64 15.27 2.32 -13.99
N CYS A 65 16.21 1.48 -13.56
CA CYS A 65 17.60 1.84 -13.37
C CYS A 65 18.45 1.19 -14.45
N VAL A 66 19.16 1.99 -15.25
CA VAL A 66 20.09 1.52 -16.29
C VAL A 66 21.48 2.06 -15.94
N GLU A 67 22.46 1.18 -15.78
CA GLU A 67 23.86 1.57 -15.44
C GLU A 67 24.01 2.48 -14.19
N GLY A 68 23.03 2.47 -13.28
CA GLY A 68 23.01 3.31 -12.08
C GLY A 68 22.18 4.59 -12.19
N ASP A 69 21.74 4.97 -13.39
CA ASP A 69 20.79 6.06 -13.61
C ASP A 69 19.35 5.54 -13.50
N CYS A 70 18.64 6.01 -12.48
CA CYS A 70 17.26 5.60 -12.19
C CYS A 70 16.26 6.67 -12.64
N ASN A 71 15.29 6.25 -13.45
CA ASN A 71 14.18 7.08 -13.89
C ASN A 71 12.87 6.56 -13.34
N GLU A 72 12.04 7.49 -12.84
CA GLU A 72 10.67 7.22 -12.44
C GLU A 72 9.74 7.48 -13.63
N ILE A 73 8.95 6.46 -13.98
CA ILE A 73 7.94 6.56 -15.03
C ILE A 73 6.58 6.10 -14.48
N PRO A 74 5.46 6.59 -15.04
CA PRO A 74 4.16 6.04 -14.73
C PRO A 74 4.13 4.53 -15.00
N THR A 75 3.55 3.76 -14.08
CA THR A 75 3.43 2.31 -14.23
C THR A 75 2.58 2.00 -15.46
N ASP A 76 3.18 1.30 -16.44
CA ASP A 76 2.44 0.74 -17.57
C ASP A 76 1.65 -0.49 -17.10
N THR A 77 0.32 -0.39 -17.20
CA THR A 77 -0.63 -1.44 -16.82
C THR A 77 -1.22 -2.16 -18.03
N SER A 78 -0.51 -2.19 -19.16
CA SER A 78 -0.94 -2.89 -20.36
C SER A 78 -0.18 -4.21 -20.56
N GLY A 79 -0.64 -5.04 -21.50
CA GLY A 79 0.04 -6.28 -21.87
C GLY A 79 0.29 -7.23 -20.70
N SER A 80 1.54 -7.66 -20.52
CA SER A 80 1.97 -8.55 -19.43
C SER A 80 1.82 -7.95 -18.03
N ASN A 81 1.66 -6.63 -17.94
CA ASN A 81 1.57 -5.88 -16.69
C ASN A 81 0.13 -5.51 -16.33
N ALA A 82 -0.87 -5.98 -17.09
CA ALA A 82 -2.28 -5.72 -16.82
C ALA A 82 -2.74 -6.16 -15.42
N TRP A 83 -2.05 -7.11 -14.80
CA TRP A 83 -2.31 -7.52 -13.42
C TRP A 83 -2.09 -6.37 -12.42
N LEU A 84 -1.18 -5.43 -12.68
CA LEU A 84 -0.95 -4.25 -11.83
C LEU A 84 -2.19 -3.34 -11.80
N GLN A 85 -2.94 -3.26 -12.89
CA GLN A 85 -4.20 -2.51 -12.92
C GLN A 85 -5.22 -3.09 -11.94
N VAL A 86 -5.33 -4.41 -11.91
CA VAL A 86 -6.22 -5.11 -10.99
C VAL A 86 -5.79 -4.81 -9.56
N THR A 87 -4.49 -4.93 -9.26
CA THR A 87 -3.97 -4.61 -7.92
C THR A 87 -4.22 -3.16 -7.52
N GLN A 88 -4.03 -2.18 -8.41
CA GLN A 88 -4.35 -0.76 -8.14
C GLN A 88 -5.80 -0.58 -7.69
N VAL A 89 -6.75 -1.20 -8.39
CA VAL A 89 -8.18 -1.09 -8.06
C VAL A 89 -8.48 -1.74 -6.72
N PHE A 90 -7.99 -2.97 -6.49
CA PHE A 90 -8.23 -3.69 -5.23
C PHE A 90 -7.67 -2.95 -4.03
N GLU A 91 -6.42 -2.47 -4.11
CA GLU A 91 -5.80 -1.71 -3.03
C GLU A 91 -6.52 -0.38 -2.76
N SER A 92 -6.93 0.33 -3.82
CA SER A 92 -7.68 1.59 -3.68
C SER A 92 -9.04 1.38 -3.01
N VAL A 93 -9.75 0.32 -3.38
CA VAL A 93 -11.05 -0.04 -2.79
C VAL A 93 -10.87 -0.48 -1.32
N ALA A 94 -9.84 -1.27 -1.02
CA ALA A 94 -9.54 -1.70 0.34
C ALA A 94 -9.26 -0.50 1.27
N VAL A 95 -8.42 0.45 0.84
CA VAL A 95 -8.18 1.70 1.58
C VAL A 95 -9.49 2.48 1.78
N GLY A 96 -10.32 2.58 0.73
CA GLY A 96 -11.62 3.23 0.82
C GLY A 96 -12.55 2.61 1.88
N PHE A 97 -12.61 1.28 1.94
CA PHE A 97 -13.39 0.58 2.97
C PHE A 97 -12.83 0.77 4.38
N CYS A 98 -11.50 0.76 4.54
CA CYS A 98 -10.89 1.01 5.85
C CYS A 98 -11.15 2.44 6.35
N LEU A 99 -11.11 3.44 5.46
CA LEU A 99 -11.46 4.82 5.81
C LEU A 99 -12.94 4.97 6.16
N LEU A 100 -13.83 4.29 5.44
CA LEU A 100 -15.26 4.26 5.75
C LEU A 100 -15.51 3.62 7.12
N ALA A 101 -14.81 2.53 7.44
CA ALA A 101 -14.91 1.88 8.74
C ALA A 101 -14.47 2.83 9.87
N ALA A 102 -13.35 3.55 9.69
CA ALA A 102 -12.88 4.54 10.65
C ALA A 102 -13.87 5.70 10.86
N ALA A 103 -14.60 6.11 9.82
CA ALA A 103 -15.59 7.19 9.90
C ALA A 103 -16.91 6.78 10.60
N CYS A 104 -17.16 5.47 10.73
CA CYS A 104 -18.37 4.91 11.33
C CYS A 104 -18.18 4.42 12.79
N LEU A 105 -16.96 4.52 13.33
CA LEU A 105 -16.61 4.26 14.74
C LEU A 105 -16.81 5.52 15.58
#